data_AF-A0AAW9NKZ9-F1
#
_entry.id   AF-A0AAW9NKZ9-F1
#
_cell.length_a   1.000
_cell.length_b   1.000
_cell.length_c   1.000
_cell.angle_alpha   90.00
_cell.angle_beta   90.00
_cell.angle_gamma   90.00
#
_symmetry.space_group_name_H-M   'P 1'
#
loop_
_entity.id
_entity.type
_entity.pdbx_description
1 polymer ?
#
loop_
_entity_poly.entity_id
_entity_poly.type
_entity_poly.pdbx_seq_one_letter_code
_entity_poly.pdbx_strand_id
1 'polypeptide(L)' 'MAGNSGKNYRDGAVKNRSQFKAPNGNYVKRDATTGRFIDQKTSGGKFKGVRTEK' A
#
# COMPACT_ATOMS: atom_id res chain seq x y z
N MET A 1 16.01 -17.62 16.48
CA MET A 1 16.83 -16.44 16.13
C MET A 1 16.19 -15.74 14.93
N ALA A 2 15.66 -14.53 15.12
CA ALA A 2 15.04 -13.74 14.04
C ALA A 2 16.14 -13.07 13.22
N GLY A 3 16.35 -13.55 11.99
CA GLY A 3 17.29 -12.95 11.05
C GLY A 3 16.81 -11.56 10.64
N ASN A 4 17.44 -10.53 11.21
CA ASN A 4 17.35 -9.15 10.77
C ASN A 4 18.11 -9.02 9.42
N SER A 5 17.56 -9.57 8.35
CA SER A 5 18.09 -9.34 7.00
C SER A 5 17.91 -7.85 6.68
N GLY A 6 19.03 -7.12 6.62
CA GLY A 6 19.16 -5.68 6.39
C GLY A 6 18.67 -5.19 5.01
N LYS A 7 17.46 -5.59 4.63
CA LYS A 7 16.74 -5.15 3.45
C LYS A 7 15.48 -4.47 3.96
N ASN A 8 15.50 -3.15 4.08
CA ASN A 8 14.36 -2.32 4.48
C ASN A 8 13.26 -2.27 3.40
N TYR A 9 12.96 -3.42 2.78
CA TYR A 9 11.91 -3.56 1.80
C TYR A 9 11.27 -4.94 1.96
N ARG A 10 9.94 -4.99 1.80
CA ARG A 10 9.21 -6.26 1.74
C ARG A 10 9.36 -6.85 0.34
N ASP A 11 9.69 -8.13 0.27
CA ASP A 11 9.56 -8.90 -0.97
C ASP A 11 8.11 -9.34 -1.16
N GLY A 12 7.49 -8.94 -2.27
CA GLY A 12 6.13 -9.30 -2.65
C GLY A 12 5.05 -8.23 -2.41
N ALA A 13 3.91 -8.40 -3.10
CA ALA A 13 2.75 -7.52 -2.93
C ALA A 13 2.16 -7.68 -1.53
N VAL A 14 1.84 -6.55 -0.87
CA VAL A 14 1.18 -6.59 0.45
C VAL A 14 -0.23 -7.14 0.28
N LYS A 15 -0.43 -8.44 0.52
CA LYS A 15 -1.75 -9.11 0.37
C LYS A 15 -2.85 -8.45 1.21
N ASN A 16 -2.50 -7.86 2.35
CA ASN A 16 -3.44 -7.21 3.27
C ASN A 16 -3.68 -5.73 2.97
N ARG A 17 -3.09 -5.17 1.91
CA ARG A 17 -3.27 -3.76 1.55
C ARG A 17 -3.58 -3.62 0.07
N SER A 18 -4.56 -2.79 -0.21
CA SER A 18 -4.94 -2.41 -1.55
C SER A 18 -4.89 -0.89 -1.69
N GLN A 19 -4.83 -0.41 -2.92
CA GLN A 19 -4.87 1.02 -3.21
C GLN A 19 -5.86 1.31 -4.32
N PHE A 20 -6.56 2.44 -4.24
CA PHE A 20 -7.42 2.94 -5.31
C PHE A 20 -7.10 4.40 -5.59
N LYS A 21 -7.46 4.88 -6.78
CA LYS A 21 -7.32 6.29 -7.14
C LYS A 21 -8.54 7.05 -6.65
N ALA A 22 -8.35 7.97 -5.71
CA ALA A 22 -9.40 8.83 -5.22
C ALA A 22 -9.74 9.95 -6.23
N PRO A 23 -10.91 10.61 -6.11
CA PRO A 23 -11.34 11.66 -7.04
C PRO A 23 -10.37 12.84 -7.14
N ASN A 24 -9.62 13.12 -6.06
CA ASN A 24 -8.56 14.13 -6.02
C ASN A 24 -7.29 13.75 -6.80
N GLY A 25 -7.28 12.61 -7.49
CA GLY A 25 -6.16 12.14 -8.30
C GLY A 25 -5.08 11.37 -7.52
N ASN A 26 -5.15 11.38 -6.19
CA ASN A 26 -4.17 10.71 -5.33
C ASN A 26 -4.53 9.26 -5.05
N TYR A 27 -3.50 8.44 -4.80
CA TYR A 27 -3.70 7.05 -4.39
C TYR A 27 -3.93 6.97 -2.88
N VAL A 28 -4.95 6.23 -2.48
CA VAL A 28 -5.31 5.96 -1.08
C VAL A 28 -5.07 4.48 -0.80
N LYS A 29 -4.42 4.16 0.32
CA LYS A 29 -4.31 2.79 0.84
C LYS A 29 -5.57 2.44 1.62
N ARG A 30 -6.11 1.28 1.31
CA ARG A 30 -7.16 0.61 2.08
C ARG A 30 -6.57 -0.65 2.71
N ASP A 31 -6.93 -0.88 3.96
CA ASP A 31 -6.73 -2.16 4.62
C ASP A 31 -7.70 -3.19 4.03
N ALA A 32 -7.20 -4.28 3.47
CA ALA A 32 -8.04 -5.28 2.83
C ALA A 32 -8.84 -6.14 3.82
N THR A 33 -8.46 -6.15 5.10
CA THR A 33 -9.09 -6.95 6.16
C THR A 33 -10.18 -6.15 6.88
N THR A 34 -9.90 -4.88 7.19
CA THR A 34 -10.82 -4.01 7.95
C THR A 34 -11.58 -3.02 7.08
N GLY A 35 -11.19 -2.84 5.81
CA GLY A 35 -11.80 -1.88 4.88
C GLY A 35 -11.47 -0.42 5.17
N ARG A 36 -10.67 -0.13 6.21
CA ARG A 36 -10.33 1.23 6.63
C ARG A 36 -9.33 1.89 5.69
N PHE A 37 -9.46 3.20 5.51
CA PHE A 37 -8.45 4.01 4.83
C PHE A 37 -7.28 4.26 5.79
N ILE A 38 -6.08 3.87 5.37
CA ILE A 38 -4.89 3.94 6.22
C ILE A 38 -4.11 5.22 5.96
N ASP A 39 -3.91 5.53 4.68
CA ASP A 39 -2.94 6.53 4.25
C ASP A 39 -3.27 7.01 2.85
N GLN A 40 -2.96 8.28 2.56
CA GLN A 40 -3.18 8.88 1.26
C GLN A 40 -1.89 9.56 0.80
N LYS A 41 -1.55 9.35 -0.47
CA LYS A 41 -0.46 10.08 -1.08
C LYS A 41 -0.77 11.57 -1.19
N THR A 42 0.21 12.39 -0.84
CA THR A 42 0.20 13.85 -1.09
C THR A 42 0.83 14.19 -2.44
N SER A 43 1.87 13.45 -2.85
CA SER A 43 2.49 13.52 -4.17
C SER A 43 1.90 12.47 -5.10
N GLY A 44 1.68 12.79 -6.37
CA GLY A 44 1.08 11.88 -7.35
C GLY A 44 1.73 10.48 -7.47
N GLY A 45 0.99 9.57 -8.10
CA GLY A 45 1.45 8.22 -8.42
C GLY A 45 1.16 7.16 -7.35
N LYS A 46 1.37 5.89 -7.73
CA LYS A 46 1.00 4.71 -6.92
C LYS A 46 1.94 4.47 -5.74
N PHE A 47 1.46 3.80 -4.71
CA PHE A 47 2.31 3.16 -3.70
C PHE A 47 3.05 1.97 -4.32
N LYS A 48 4.38 1.93 -4.11
CA LYS A 48 5.20 0.79 -4.52
C LYS A 48 4.79 -0.47 -3.74
N GLY A 49 4.62 -1.60 -4.42
CA GLY A 49 4.33 -2.89 -3.80
C GLY A 49 2.91 -3.08 -3.24
N VAL A 50 1.96 -2.17 -3.54
CA VAL A 50 0.56 -2.28 -3.12
C VAL A 50 -0.33 -2.57 -4.33
N ARG A 51 -1.22 -3.57 -4.24
CA ARG A 51 -2.12 -3.92 -5.36
C ARG A 51 -3.10 -2.78 -5.64
N THR A 52 -3.29 -2.42 -6.91
CA THR A 52 -4.35 -1.48 -7.29
C THR A 52 -5.68 -2.22 -7.36
N GLU A 53 -6.71 -1.70 -6.70
CA GLU A 53 -8.10 -2.13 -6.84
C GLU A 53 -8.55 -1.81 -8.29
N LYS A 54 -9.20 -2.77 -8.95
CA LYS A 54 -9.81 -2.56 -10.26
C LYS A 54 -11.21 -2.00 -10.08
#